data_AF-A0A916QG53-F1
#
_entry.id   AF-A0A916QG53-F1
#
_cell.length_a   1.000
_cell.length_b   1.000
_cell.length_c   1.000
_cell.angle_alpha   90.00
_cell.angle_beta   90.00
_cell.angle_gamma   90.00
#
_symmetry.space_group_name_H-M   'P 1'
#
loop_
_entity.id
_entity.type
_entity.pdbx_description
1 polymer ?
#
loop_
_entity_poly.entity_id
_entity_poly.type
_entity_poly.pdbx_seq_one_letter_code
_entity_poly.pdbx_strand_id
1 'polypeptide(L)' 'MSMYNGEVTAARAKLAFFDMGSLQLELIEPDEHPSTWREHLDQHGEGVHHIAFQIQGVQEKL' A
#
# COMPACT_ATOMS: atom_id res chain seq x y z
N MET A 1 10.54 7.71 -5.33
CA MET A 1 11.19 6.98 -4.21
C MET A 1 10.17 6.91 -3.10
N SER A 2 9.97 5.73 -2.54
CA SER A 2 8.99 5.53 -1.45
C SER A 2 9.68 5.83 -0.12
N MET A 3 8.91 6.27 0.88
CA MET A 3 9.39 6.51 2.24
C MET A 3 8.80 5.46 3.17
N TYR A 4 9.62 4.92 4.08
CA TYR A 4 9.18 3.98 5.11
C TYR A 4 9.93 4.30 6.42
N ASN A 5 9.18 4.54 7.50
CA ASN A 5 9.72 4.95 8.80
C ASN A 5 10.72 6.13 8.75
N GLY A 6 10.47 7.09 7.85
CA GLY A 6 11.32 8.27 7.69
C GLY A 6 12.57 8.06 6.83
N GLU A 7 12.81 6.83 6.35
CA GLU A 7 13.92 6.52 5.46
C GLU A 7 13.44 6.27 4.02
N VAL A 8 14.32 6.57 3.07
CA VAL A 8 14.09 6.30 1.66
C VAL A 8 14.23 4.80 1.40
N THR A 9 13.28 4.22 0.68
CA THR A 9 13.32 2.80 0.28
C THR A 9 13.17 2.64 -1.23
N ALA A 10 13.83 1.61 -1.76
CA ALA A 10 13.70 1.16 -3.15
C ALA A 10 12.47 0.25 -3.38
N ALA A 11 11.65 0.06 -2.34
CA ALA A 11 10.50 -0.83 -2.36
C ALA A 11 9.53 -0.53 -3.51
N ARG A 12 9.09 -1.62 -4.12
CA ARG A 12 8.13 -1.66 -5.22
C ARG A 12 7.11 -2.76 -4.94
N ALA A 13 5.94 -2.62 -5.54
CA ALA A 13 4.92 -3.65 -5.52
C ALA A 13 4.32 -3.81 -6.92
N LYS A 14 3.88 -5.02 -7.26
CA LYS A 14 2.94 -5.23 -8.36
C LYS A 14 1.54 -4.98 -7.80
N LEU A 15 0.75 -4.23 -8.57
CA LEU A 15 -0.60 -3.85 -8.17
C LEU A 15 -1.60 -4.37 -9.22
N ALA A 16 -2.70 -4.95 -8.75
CA ALA A 16 -3.84 -5.28 -9.59
C ALA A 16 -5.11 -4.70 -8.96
N PHE A 17 -5.90 -4.02 -9.77
CA PHE A 17 -7.11 -3.31 -9.33
C PHE A 17 -8.35 -3.96 -9.93
N PHE A 18 -9.38 -4.10 -9.10
CA PHE A 18 -10.69 -4.59 -9.51
C PHE A 18 -11.75 -3.57 -9.08
N ASP A 19 -12.44 -2.99 -10.06
CA ASP A 19 -13.56 -2.09 -9.81
C ASP A 19 -14.84 -2.89 -9.59
N MET A 20 -15.44 -2.74 -8.40
CA MET A 20 -16.61 -3.48 -7.94
C MET A 20 -17.76 -2.53 -7.57
N GLY A 21 -17.96 -1.48 -8.37
CA GLY A 21 -18.98 -0.46 -8.15
C GLY A 21 -18.54 0.56 -7.10
N SER A 22 -19.06 0.46 -5.88
CA SER A 22 -18.73 1.38 -4.77
C SER A 22 -17.45 1.01 -4.01
N LEU A 23 -16.77 -0.07 -4.44
CA LEU A 23 -15.55 -0.59 -3.83
C LEU A 23 -14.51 -0.83 -4.94
N GLN A 24 -13.25 -0.52 -4.65
CA GLN A 24 -12.12 -0.99 -5.45
C GLN A 24 -11.32 -1.97 -4.58
N LEU A 25 -11.06 -3.17 -5.11
CA LEU A 25 -10.15 -4.13 -4.49
C LEU A 25 -8.76 -3.97 -5.13
N GLU A 26 -7.75 -3.72 -4.30
CA GLU A 26 -6.34 -3.64 -4.70
C GLU A 26 -5.60 -4.88 -4.16
N LEU A 27 -5.02 -5.67 -5.06
CA LEU A 27 -4.07 -6.72 -4.71
C LEU A 27 -2.64 -6.16 -4.79
N ILE A 28 -1.85 -6.43 -3.75
CA ILE A 28 -0.49 -5.90 -3.60
C ILE A 28 0.49 -7.07 -3.41
N GLU A 29 1.42 -7.23 -4.33
CA GLU A 29 2.56 -8.15 -4.19
C GLU A 29 3.84 -7.31 -4.01
N PRO A 30 4.34 -7.13 -2.78
CA PRO A 30 5.54 -6.35 -2.51
C PRO A 30 6.82 -7.10 -2.89
N ASP A 31 7.85 -6.38 -3.30
CA ASP A 31 9.20 -6.91 -3.38
C ASP A 31 9.84 -7.10 -1.98
N GLU A 32 11.09 -7.52 -1.93
CA GLU A 32 11.79 -7.85 -0.68
C GLU A 32 12.36 -6.63 0.05
N HIS A 33 12.18 -5.40 -0.46
CA HIS A 33 12.72 -4.21 0.19
C HIS A 33 11.82 -3.73 1.35
N PRO A 34 12.39 -3.04 2.37
CA PRO A 34 11.62 -2.54 3.50
C PRO A 34 10.47 -1.62 3.06
N SER A 35 9.25 -2.00 3.45
CA SER A 35 8.01 -1.25 3.22
C SER A 35 6.91 -1.74 4.16
N THR A 36 5.86 -0.95 4.35
CA THR A 36 4.69 -1.37 5.14
C THR A 36 4.06 -2.66 4.61
N TRP A 37 4.04 -2.84 3.28
CA TRP A 37 3.46 -4.03 2.66
C TRP A 37 4.29 -5.28 2.92
N ARG A 38 5.62 -5.18 2.76
CA ARG A 38 6.55 -6.28 3.04
C ARG A 38 6.50 -6.67 4.52
N GLU A 39 6.59 -5.68 5.41
CA GLU A 39 6.52 -5.92 6.86
C GLU A 39 5.21 -6.64 7.25
N HIS A 40 4.07 -6.18 6.72
CA HIS A 40 2.80 -6.83 6.99
C HIS A 40 2.76 -8.28 6.49
N LEU A 41 3.24 -8.53 5.27
CA LEU A 41 3.28 -9.86 4.67
C LEU A 41 4.17 -10.81 5.50
N ASP A 42 5.34 -10.35 5.94
CA ASP A 42 6.27 -11.18 6.71
C ASP A 42 5.72 -11.52 8.12
N GLN A 43 5.00 -10.58 8.75
CA GLN A 43 4.48 -10.76 10.11
C GLN A 43 3.15 -11.51 10.17
N HIS A 44 2.28 -11.33 9.17
CA HIS A 44 0.88 -11.79 9.22
C HIS A 44 0.50 -12.73 8.08
N GLY A 45 1.33 -12.85 7.04
CA GLY A 45 0.98 -13.53 5.79
C GLY A 45 0.04 -12.71 4.91
N GLU A 46 -0.59 -13.39 3.95
CA GLU A 46 -1.56 -12.77 3.04
C GLU A 46 -2.83 -12.35 3.78
N GLY A 47 -3.32 -11.13 3.53
CA GLY A 47 -4.51 -10.61 4.20
C GLY A 47 -4.81 -9.16 3.85
N VAL A 48 -5.86 -8.62 4.48
CA VAL A 48 -6.24 -7.20 4.32
C VAL A 48 -5.23 -6.31 5.01
N HIS A 49 -4.47 -5.54 4.23
CA HIS A 49 -3.45 -4.62 4.74
C HIS A 49 -4.04 -3.27 5.20
N HIS A 50 -4.92 -2.66 4.40
CA HIS A 50 -5.49 -1.35 4.70
C HIS A 50 -6.83 -1.12 4.00
N ILE A 51 -7.53 -0.06 4.42
CA ILE A 51 -8.70 0.50 3.74
C ILE A 51 -8.36 1.95 3.41
N ALA A 52 -8.33 2.29 2.13
CA ALA A 52 -8.06 3.64 1.65
C ALA A 52 -9.36 4.42 1.42
N PHE A 53 -9.34 5.71 1.75
CA PHE A 53 -10.47 6.62 1.51
C PHE A 53 -10.03 7.75 0.59
N GLN A 54 -10.82 8.01 -0.45
CA GLN A 54 -10.68 9.21 -1.26
C GLN A 54 -11.39 10.37 -0.55
N ILE A 55 -10.62 11.35 -0.08
CA ILE A 55 -11.14 12.58 0.54
C ILE A 55 -10.76 13.81 -0.29
N GLN A 56 -11.56 14.87 -0.21
CA GLN A 56 -11.22 16.15 -0.80
C GLN A 56 -10.15 16.87 0.03
N GLY A 57 -9.20 17.54 -0.61
CA GLY A 57 -8.19 18.38 0.06
C GLY A 57 -6.98 17.66 0.65
N VAL A 58 -6.65 16.44 0.19
CA VAL A 58 -5.44 15.71 0.67
C VAL A 58 -4.16 16.53 0.47
N GLN A 59 -4.02 17.22 -0.67
CA GLN A 59 -2.85 18.05 -0.96
C GLN A 59 -2.67 19.24 -0.01
N GLU A 60 -3.73 19.72 0.64
CA GLU A 60 -3.64 20.87 1.57
C GLU A 60 -3.15 20.47 2.96
N LYS A 61 -3.10 19.17 3.26
CA LYS A 61 -2.77 18.62 4.57
C LYS A 61 -1.44 17.88 4.65
N LEU A 62 -0.70 17.77 3.55
CA LEU A 62 0.58 17.06 3.46
C LEU A 62 1.75 18.03 3.26
#